data_AF-A0A2S4LCZ7-F1
#
_entry.id   AF-A0A2S4LCZ7-F1
#
_cell.length_a   1.000
_cell.length_b   1.000
_cell.length_c   1.000
_cell.angle_alpha   90.00
_cell.angle_beta   90.00
_cell.angle_gamma   90.00
#
_symmetry.space_group_name_H-M   'P 1'
#
loop_
_entity.id
_entity.type
_entity.pdbx_description
1 polymer ?
#
loop_
_entity_poly.entity_id
_entity_poly.type
_entity_poly.pdbx_seq_one_letter_code
_entity_poly.pdbx_strand_id
1 'polypeptide(L)'
;MCAGLEWEREAMATAVSGREGWLFLGNDTNNSADQFTGNLVLTDDCLDRWLQYTIDIRKKIADDAQHLLVVAPSKESVLSEYYPFEKAKRRPIDQLLEKIGTSTTLFPSTLLQNSEADLPTYPKADSHWTDFGAMLVAQEIGRRFGGSFSGELSSRFSPRRSFSDLGSKMSPPVEEAVHRFGEYSDRRIYDNLIHNHGRIWIYENTEARLKSCVLYGDSFSISLCKWLPRLFQRLTYVHTTNIDWSFYDKERPQYVITEIAERFIPRAPVASGSFDLRPTIANKIFSLDNIIKDKQISAYRDYFGNEPEQITGKGAVGRHMTKFIAWGQDISFNNDMPQPPGNSVPSVDFAYKCGFDGVEIDVQMSRDKELVLMHDFTLDRTTKSTGRVDALTLEELQSVEILGEWLGKTLYVRSLREALSENGDRGYFMLDLRIVSHRSIAAVTRAVSDSGFNPQKLLIIAYSQKDGTWLRKDFPDSIIVLKIPEIPSDGAAEVIKSAEELDGILFNSANDLVLAKMYTEAAHRNGLLSCIYLHHRGLSKQSLCELVKMGADFVTTQNHHYFDDAREVAASPTLVGATEADSTN
;
A
#
# COMPACT_ATOMS: atom_id res chain seq x y z
N MET A 1 4.22 -33.47 35.62
CA MET A 1 2.92 -32.90 35.20
C MET A 1 2.97 -31.40 35.47
N CYS A 2 3.44 -30.63 34.49
CA CYS A 2 3.25 -29.18 34.42
C CYS A 2 2.57 -28.94 33.08
N ALA A 3 1.25 -29.16 33.08
CA ALA A 3 0.36 -28.68 32.05
C ALA A 3 -0.10 -27.28 32.48
N GLY A 4 -0.02 -26.31 31.58
CA GLY A 4 -0.51 -24.96 31.82
C GLY A 4 0.50 -23.90 31.40
N LEU A 5 0.58 -23.64 30.09
CA LEU A 5 0.68 -22.31 29.46
C LEU A 5 0.67 -22.50 27.91
N GLU A 6 -0.23 -23.37 27.44
CA GLU A 6 -0.71 -23.41 26.04
C GLU A 6 -2.10 -22.76 26.01
N TRP A 7 -2.19 -21.52 26.49
CA TRP A 7 -3.39 -20.72 26.24
C TRP A 7 -3.25 -20.06 24.87
N GLU A 8 -3.88 -20.70 23.89
CA GLU A 8 -4.61 -20.09 22.78
C GLU A 8 -3.90 -18.93 22.05
N ARG A 9 -3.10 -19.29 21.03
CA ARG A 9 -2.97 -18.44 19.83
C ARG A 9 -4.28 -18.49 19.03
N GLU A 10 -5.39 -18.08 19.64
CA GLU A 10 -6.48 -17.51 18.87
C GLU A 10 -5.97 -16.19 18.28
N ALA A 11 -6.34 -15.89 17.03
CA ALA A 11 -5.97 -14.64 16.39
C ALA A 11 -6.41 -13.48 17.29
N MET A 12 -5.46 -12.80 17.93
CA MET A 12 -5.77 -11.60 18.69
C MET A 12 -6.50 -10.63 17.75
N ALA A 13 -7.68 -10.17 18.17
CA ALA A 13 -8.46 -9.19 17.42
C ALA A 13 -7.63 -7.92 17.14
N THR A 14 -7.96 -7.20 16.05
CA THR A 14 -7.32 -5.93 15.65
C THR A 14 -7.34 -4.86 16.75
N ALA A 15 -8.21 -5.02 17.76
CA ALA A 15 -8.20 -4.26 19.00
C ALA A 15 -8.15 -5.19 20.22
N VAL A 16 -7.38 -4.83 21.23
CA VAL A 16 -7.35 -5.54 22.53
C VAL A 16 -8.17 -4.77 23.56
N SER A 17 -9.02 -5.48 24.30
CA SER A 17 -9.71 -4.91 25.45
C SER A 17 -8.76 -4.76 26.64
N GLY A 18 -8.59 -3.52 27.08
CA GLY A 18 -7.97 -3.16 28.35
C GLY A 18 -8.97 -3.11 29.50
N ARG A 19 -8.49 -2.67 30.68
CA ARG A 19 -9.34 -2.45 31.86
C ARG A 19 -10.35 -1.33 31.60
N GLU A 20 -11.46 -1.34 32.34
CA GLU A 20 -12.47 -0.25 32.35
C GLU A 20 -13.05 0.14 30.97
N GLY A 21 -13.09 -0.81 30.03
CA GLY A 21 -13.65 -0.63 28.70
C GLY A 21 -12.77 0.19 27.75
N TRP A 22 -11.48 0.36 28.06
CA TRP A 22 -10.52 0.93 27.12
C TRP A 22 -10.17 -0.08 26.03
N LEU A 23 -10.15 0.35 24.76
CA LEU A 23 -9.68 -0.47 23.64
C LEU A 23 -8.29 -0.01 23.23
N PHE A 24 -7.40 -0.92 22.86
CA PHE A 24 -6.05 -0.59 22.40
C PHE A 24 -5.77 -1.28 21.07
N LEU A 25 -4.70 -0.87 20.37
CA LEU A 25 -4.26 -1.59 19.18
C LEU A 25 -3.87 -3.02 19.55
N GLY A 26 -4.43 -3.98 18.81
CA GLY A 26 -4.14 -5.41 18.91
C GLY A 26 -3.74 -5.97 17.57
N ASN A 27 -2.74 -6.85 17.55
CA ASN A 27 -2.33 -7.59 16.34
C ASN A 27 -2.17 -6.71 15.08
N ASP A 28 -1.67 -5.48 15.24
CA ASP A 28 -1.45 -4.53 14.15
C ASP A 28 -0.16 -4.84 13.39
N THR A 29 -0.04 -4.40 12.13
CA THR A 29 1.13 -4.70 11.28
C THR A 29 2.45 -4.12 11.80
N ASN A 30 2.40 -3.18 12.75
CA ASN A 30 3.59 -2.57 13.32
C ASN A 30 4.03 -3.25 14.63
N ASN A 31 3.32 -4.31 15.06
CA ASN A 31 3.61 -5.05 16.28
C ASN A 31 3.63 -4.16 17.54
N SER A 32 2.65 -3.25 17.69
CA SER A 32 2.65 -2.25 18.78
C SER A 32 2.71 -2.89 20.18
N ALA A 33 2.05 -4.05 20.36
CA ALA A 33 2.13 -4.83 21.59
C ALA A 33 3.56 -5.36 21.87
N ASP A 34 4.27 -5.83 20.84
CA ASP A 34 5.66 -6.29 20.99
C ASP A 34 6.63 -5.13 21.23
N GLN A 35 6.37 -3.96 20.65
CA GLN A 35 7.11 -2.74 20.97
C GLN A 35 6.93 -2.35 22.44
N PHE A 36 5.69 -2.42 22.95
CA PHE A 36 5.36 -2.05 24.33
C PHE A 36 5.94 -3.02 25.36
N THR A 37 5.87 -4.33 25.08
CA THR A 37 6.36 -5.42 25.94
C THR A 37 7.86 -5.68 25.78
N GLY A 38 8.53 -5.02 24.84
CA GLY A 38 9.97 -5.16 24.60
C GLY A 38 10.36 -6.42 23.81
N ASN A 39 9.39 -7.17 23.29
CA ASN A 39 9.62 -8.29 22.37
C ASN A 39 10.17 -7.81 21.02
N LEU A 40 9.84 -6.58 20.62
CA LEU A 40 10.44 -5.91 19.47
C LEU A 40 11.45 -4.87 19.96
N VAL A 41 12.70 -5.03 19.52
CA VAL A 41 13.78 -4.06 19.72
C VAL A 41 14.31 -3.57 18.37
N LEU A 42 14.88 -2.37 18.34
CA LEU A 42 15.44 -1.81 17.11
C LEU A 42 16.82 -2.40 16.87
N THR A 43 17.09 -2.78 15.63
CA THR A 43 18.44 -3.16 15.21
C THR A 43 19.34 -1.93 15.09
N ASP A 44 20.65 -2.14 15.17
CA ASP A 44 21.63 -1.06 14.94
C ASP A 44 21.42 -0.41 13.57
N ASP A 45 21.18 -1.20 12.52
CA ASP A 45 20.84 -0.70 11.18
C ASP A 45 19.60 0.21 11.17
N CYS A 46 18.58 -0.09 11.99
CA CYS A 46 17.40 0.75 12.10
C CYS A 46 17.72 2.07 12.82
N LEU A 47 18.47 2.00 13.92
CA LEU A 47 18.93 3.16 14.67
C LEU A 47 19.85 4.06 13.84
N ASP A 48 20.70 3.47 13.00
CA ASP A 48 21.58 4.21 12.08
C ASP A 48 20.78 4.89 10.96
N ARG A 49 19.72 4.27 10.45
CA ARG A 49 18.79 4.95 9.52
C ARG A 49 18.07 6.12 10.16
N TRP A 50 17.63 6.00 11.42
CA TRP A 50 17.06 7.12 12.18
C TRP A 50 18.06 8.25 12.39
N LEU A 51 19.30 7.92 12.75
CA LEU A 51 20.36 8.90 12.87
C LEU A 51 20.61 9.60 11.53
N GLN A 52 20.71 8.83 10.43
CA GLN A 52 20.90 9.37 9.08
C GLN A 52 19.74 10.28 8.66
N TYR A 53 18.49 9.92 8.96
CA TYR A 53 17.32 10.75 8.72
C TYR A 53 17.46 12.14 9.37
N THR A 54 17.89 12.20 10.64
CA THR A 54 18.11 13.49 11.32
C THR A 54 19.30 14.26 10.75
N ILE A 55 20.36 13.57 10.30
CA ILE A 55 21.52 14.19 9.65
C ILE A 55 21.12 14.81 8.31
N ASP A 56 20.36 14.09 7.49
CA ASP A 56 19.91 14.57 6.18
C ASP A 56 19.07 15.84 6.30
N ILE A 57 18.18 15.88 7.30
CA ILE A 57 17.38 17.07 7.60
C ILE A 57 18.27 18.25 7.97
N ARG A 58 19.15 18.07 8.98
CA ARG A 58 20.06 19.13 9.43
C ARG A 58 20.95 19.63 8.30
N LYS A 59 21.41 18.73 7.43
CA LYS A 59 22.24 19.07 6.27
C LYS A 59 21.48 19.92 5.25
N LYS A 60 20.20 19.61 5.00
CA LYS A 60 19.38 20.33 4.01
C LYS A 60 18.88 21.68 4.52
N ILE A 61 18.45 21.76 5.77
CA ILE A 61 17.94 23.02 6.35
C ILE A 61 19.05 23.94 6.87
N ALA A 62 20.23 23.39 7.17
CA ALA A 62 21.39 24.12 7.71
C ALA A 62 20.99 25.10 8.84
N ASP A 63 21.44 26.35 8.77
CA ASP A 63 21.10 27.42 9.72
C ASP A 63 19.83 28.21 9.32
N ASP A 64 19.18 27.84 8.20
CA ASP A 64 18.04 28.58 7.65
C ASP A 64 16.72 28.28 8.37
N ALA A 65 16.63 27.13 9.03
CA ALA A 65 15.43 26.66 9.72
C ALA A 65 15.72 25.82 10.96
N GLN A 66 14.76 25.80 11.89
CA GLN A 66 14.77 24.88 13.03
C GLN A 66 13.94 23.64 12.73
N HIS A 67 14.41 22.47 13.18
CA HIS A 67 13.68 21.20 13.05
C HIS A 67 13.29 20.63 14.42
N LEU A 68 12.08 20.08 14.50
CA LEU A 68 11.61 19.28 15.63
C LEU A 68 10.94 18.00 15.13
N LEU A 69 11.47 16.85 15.57
CA LEU A 69 10.79 15.57 15.41
C LEU A 69 9.80 15.38 16.55
N VAL A 70 8.52 15.18 16.23
CA VAL A 70 7.46 14.87 17.19
C VAL A 70 7.11 13.40 17.03
N VAL A 71 7.34 12.61 18.07
CA VAL A 71 6.87 11.22 18.11
C VAL A 71 5.56 11.19 18.87
N ALA A 72 4.45 10.96 18.17
CA ALA A 72 3.15 10.85 18.79
C ALA A 72 3.04 9.54 19.59
N PRO A 73 2.88 9.58 20.92
CA PRO A 73 2.87 8.36 21.72
C PRO A 73 1.70 7.45 21.34
N SER A 74 1.94 6.15 21.35
CA SER A 74 0.84 5.19 21.26
C SER A 74 -0.01 5.28 22.54
N LYS A 75 -1.30 4.96 22.43
CA LYS A 75 -2.22 5.08 23.58
C LYS A 75 -1.77 4.23 24.77
N GLU A 76 -1.28 3.02 24.51
CA GLU A 76 -0.73 2.12 25.51
C GLU A 76 0.51 2.69 26.22
N SER A 77 1.30 3.54 25.58
CA SER A 77 2.44 4.22 26.21
C SER A 77 2.03 5.28 27.22
N VAL A 78 0.86 5.90 27.03
CA VAL A 78 0.31 6.97 27.86
C VAL A 78 -0.60 6.40 28.95
N LEU A 79 -1.48 5.48 28.59
CA LEU A 79 -2.52 4.88 29.43
C LEU A 79 -2.17 3.43 29.80
N SER A 80 -0.91 3.20 30.15
CA SER A 80 -0.34 1.88 30.42
C SER A 80 -1.04 1.11 31.54
N GLU A 81 -1.62 1.82 32.51
CA GLU A 81 -2.39 1.26 33.61
C GLU A 81 -3.69 0.60 33.13
N TYR A 82 -4.23 0.97 31.97
CA TYR A 82 -5.42 0.34 31.41
C TYR A 82 -5.08 -0.75 30.38
N TYR A 83 -3.84 -0.81 29.90
CA TYR A 83 -3.40 -1.80 28.92
C TYR A 83 -3.18 -3.18 29.59
N PRO A 84 -3.52 -4.31 28.93
CA PRO A 84 -3.44 -5.63 29.56
C PRO A 84 -2.03 -6.24 29.58
N PHE A 85 -1.07 -5.63 28.88
CA PHE A 85 0.30 -6.11 28.82
C PHE A 85 1.23 -5.33 29.76
N GLU A 86 2.32 -5.96 30.19
CA GLU A 86 3.33 -5.33 31.04
C GLU A 86 4.27 -4.45 30.21
N LYS A 87 4.53 -3.24 30.71
CA LYS A 87 5.42 -2.27 30.05
C LYS A 87 6.87 -2.68 30.21
N ALA A 88 7.59 -2.86 29.10
CA ALA A 88 9.03 -3.09 29.17
C ALA A 88 9.79 -1.85 29.63
N LYS A 89 10.94 -2.09 30.28
CA LYS A 89 11.88 -1.05 30.69
C LYS A 89 12.60 -0.38 29.52
N ARG A 90 12.77 -1.11 28.42
CA ARG A 90 13.50 -0.65 27.24
C ARG A 90 12.73 -1.06 25.98
N ARG A 91 12.10 -0.08 25.35
CA ARG A 91 11.24 -0.22 24.16
C ARG A 91 11.90 0.44 22.94
N PRO A 92 11.37 0.31 21.73
CA PRO A 92 11.89 0.98 20.54
C PRO A 92 12.02 2.51 20.70
N ILE A 93 11.04 3.17 21.29
CA ILE A 93 11.12 4.61 21.56
C ILE A 93 12.26 4.97 22.50
N ASP A 94 12.51 4.17 23.53
CA ASP A 94 13.57 4.44 24.50
C ASP A 94 14.95 4.33 23.80
N GLN A 95 15.13 3.31 22.95
CA GLN A 95 16.32 3.14 22.09
C GLN A 95 16.51 4.29 21.08
N LEU A 96 15.41 4.75 20.47
CA LEU A 96 15.46 5.89 19.55
C LEU A 96 15.90 7.17 20.27
N LEU A 97 15.27 7.50 21.41
CA LEU A 97 15.61 8.69 22.19
C LEU A 97 17.04 8.65 22.72
N GLU A 98 17.56 7.47 23.10
CA GLU A 98 18.97 7.24 23.43
C GLU A 98 19.90 7.57 22.24
N LYS A 99 19.52 7.18 21.01
CA LYS A 99 20.34 7.35 19.80
C LYS A 99 20.36 8.78 19.24
N ILE A 100 19.20 9.43 19.15
CA ILE A 100 19.07 10.74 18.46
C ILE A 100 18.87 11.93 19.42
N GLY A 101 18.63 11.66 20.71
CA GLY A 101 18.48 12.66 21.76
C GLY A 101 17.10 13.34 21.81
N THR A 102 16.86 14.06 22.91
CA THR A 102 15.59 14.73 23.26
C THR A 102 15.61 16.25 23.06
N SER A 103 16.75 16.79 22.61
CA SER A 103 16.90 18.22 22.30
C SER A 103 16.13 18.59 21.02
N THR A 104 16.22 17.73 19.99
CA THR A 104 15.54 17.88 18.69
C THR A 104 14.37 16.91 18.50
N THR A 105 14.00 16.17 19.55
CA THR A 105 12.91 15.18 19.53
C THR A 105 11.97 15.42 20.70
N LEU A 106 10.67 15.49 20.42
CA LEU A 106 9.59 15.60 21.39
C LEU A 106 8.80 14.28 21.44
N PHE A 107 8.85 13.61 22.58
CA PHE A 107 7.98 12.46 22.90
C PHE A 107 7.11 12.82 24.11
N PRO A 108 5.89 13.33 23.91
CA PRO A 108 5.08 13.98 24.95
C PRO A 108 4.27 12.98 25.81
N SER A 109 4.77 11.76 26.04
CA SER A 109 4.01 10.72 26.78
C SER A 109 3.69 11.14 28.21
N THR A 110 4.68 11.65 28.96
CA THR A 110 4.48 12.14 30.34
C THR A 110 3.55 13.36 30.39
N LEU A 111 3.63 14.25 29.40
CA LEU A 111 2.74 15.42 29.30
C LEU A 111 1.28 14.97 29.16
N LEU A 112 1.02 13.98 28.32
CA LEU A 112 -0.33 13.47 28.06
C LEU A 112 -0.86 12.60 29.20
N GLN A 113 0.03 11.87 29.90
CA GLN A 113 -0.33 11.02 31.02
C GLN A 113 -0.70 11.84 32.27
N ASN A 114 0.04 12.91 32.54
CA ASN A 114 -0.12 13.72 33.75
C ASN A 114 -1.09 14.90 33.58
N SER A 115 -1.94 14.89 32.54
CA SER A 115 -2.93 15.94 32.34
C SER A 115 -4.00 15.88 33.43
N GLU A 116 -4.08 16.93 34.26
CA GLU A 116 -5.08 17.05 35.34
C GLU A 116 -6.41 17.66 34.86
N ALA A 117 -6.54 17.99 33.58
CA ALA A 117 -7.77 18.55 33.04
C ALA A 117 -8.91 17.52 32.98
N ASP A 118 -10.15 17.98 33.11
CA ASP A 118 -11.37 17.16 32.99
C ASP A 118 -11.62 16.60 31.56
N LEU A 119 -10.73 16.90 30.60
CA LEU A 119 -10.79 16.41 29.23
C LEU A 119 -9.74 15.32 29.00
N PRO A 120 -10.13 14.13 28.49
CA PRO A 120 -9.19 13.04 28.27
C PRO A 120 -8.24 13.34 27.11
N THR A 121 -6.99 12.87 27.20
CA THR A 121 -5.98 13.02 26.14
C THR A 121 -6.10 11.97 25.04
N TYR A 122 -6.79 10.84 25.30
CA TYR A 122 -7.17 9.82 24.32
C TYR A 122 -8.62 9.37 24.51
N PRO A 123 -9.36 9.03 23.43
CA PRO A 123 -10.65 8.34 23.53
C PRO A 123 -10.51 6.89 23.99
N LYS A 124 -11.60 6.31 24.52
CA LYS A 124 -11.62 4.89 24.92
C LYS A 124 -11.50 3.96 23.72
N ALA A 125 -12.17 4.30 22.61
CA ALA A 125 -12.26 3.47 21.42
C ALA A 125 -11.49 4.01 20.20
N ASP A 126 -10.58 4.98 20.36
CA ASP A 126 -9.71 5.47 19.28
C ASP A 126 -8.23 5.19 19.57
N SER A 127 -7.43 4.99 18.53
CA SER A 127 -5.98 4.88 18.65
C SER A 127 -5.27 6.24 18.71
N HIS A 128 -5.93 7.32 18.25
CA HIS A 128 -5.39 8.68 18.21
C HIS A 128 -5.64 9.47 19.50
N TRP A 129 -4.82 10.49 19.75
CA TRP A 129 -5.12 11.47 20.80
C TRP A 129 -6.42 12.24 20.50
N THR A 130 -7.02 12.83 21.52
CA THR A 130 -8.15 13.75 21.36
C THR A 130 -7.67 15.08 20.77
N ASP A 131 -8.62 15.92 20.34
CA ASP A 131 -8.31 17.32 20.00
C ASP A 131 -7.67 18.06 21.19
N PHE A 132 -8.03 17.70 22.42
CA PHE A 132 -7.41 18.25 23.62
C PHE A 132 -5.98 17.74 23.83
N GLY A 133 -5.72 16.44 23.67
CA GLY A 133 -4.35 15.89 23.70
C GLY A 133 -3.45 16.56 22.66
N ALA A 134 -3.94 16.73 21.43
CA ALA A 134 -3.23 17.46 20.38
C ALA A 134 -2.96 18.93 20.74
N MET A 135 -3.85 19.59 21.49
CA MET A 135 -3.66 20.96 21.97
C MET A 135 -2.46 21.05 22.91
N LEU A 136 -2.35 20.13 23.88
CA LEU A 136 -1.24 20.09 24.83
C LEU A 136 0.10 19.90 24.10
N VAL A 137 0.13 18.99 23.12
CA VAL A 137 1.33 18.78 22.29
C VAL A 137 1.66 20.02 21.47
N ALA A 138 0.67 20.69 20.87
CA ALA A 138 0.89 21.94 20.15
C ALA A 138 1.42 23.06 21.05
N GLN A 139 0.98 23.15 22.30
CA GLN A 139 1.52 24.11 23.27
C GLN A 139 3.00 23.82 23.59
N GLU A 140 3.37 22.55 23.77
CA GLU A 140 4.76 22.17 24.00
C GLU A 140 5.65 22.42 22.76
N ILE A 141 5.14 22.17 21.55
CA ILE A 141 5.81 22.57 20.30
C ILE A 141 6.05 24.09 20.29
N GLY A 142 5.02 24.87 20.61
CA GLY A 142 5.13 26.32 20.75
C GLY A 142 6.22 26.72 21.72
N ARG A 143 6.23 26.13 22.93
CA ARG A 143 7.25 26.39 23.95
C ARG A 143 8.67 26.12 23.45
N ARG A 144 8.87 25.02 22.71
CA ARG A 144 10.17 24.65 22.12
C ARG A 144 10.65 25.68 21.08
N PHE A 145 9.75 26.25 20.30
CA PHE A 145 10.06 27.27 19.29
C PHE A 145 9.95 28.72 19.79
N GLY A 146 9.68 28.95 21.08
CA GLY A 146 9.50 30.30 21.63
C GLY A 146 8.21 31.00 21.19
N GLY A 147 7.19 30.22 20.83
CA GLY A 147 5.83 30.64 20.52
C GLY A 147 4.83 30.24 21.62
N SER A 148 3.68 30.89 21.64
CA SER A 148 2.57 30.54 22.52
C SER A 148 1.25 30.98 21.90
N PHE A 149 0.17 30.26 22.20
CA PHE A 149 -1.19 30.73 21.94
C PHE A 149 -2.01 30.63 23.23
N SER A 150 -2.88 31.62 23.45
CA SER A 150 -3.74 31.73 24.63
C SER A 150 -5.17 32.08 24.23
N GLY A 151 -6.15 31.62 25.00
CA GLY A 151 -7.57 31.92 24.81
C GLY A 151 -8.45 31.00 25.66
N GLU A 152 -9.71 31.39 25.88
CA GLU A 152 -10.70 30.53 26.55
C GLU A 152 -11.16 29.45 25.56
N LEU A 153 -10.56 28.26 25.66
CA LEU A 153 -10.73 27.16 24.71
C LEU A 153 -11.67 26.07 25.22
N SER A 154 -11.91 26.00 26.53
CA SER A 154 -12.75 25.00 27.19
C SER A 154 -14.21 25.04 26.74
N SER A 155 -14.76 26.24 26.53
CA SER A 155 -16.15 26.46 26.09
C SER A 155 -16.43 26.03 24.65
N ARG A 156 -15.40 25.69 23.87
CA ARG A 156 -15.51 25.30 22.44
C ARG A 156 -15.43 23.80 22.19
N PHE A 157 -15.20 23.00 23.24
CA PHE A 157 -15.31 21.56 23.14
C PHE A 157 -16.77 21.15 23.26
N SER A 158 -17.24 20.36 22.31
CA SER A 158 -18.59 19.80 22.34
C SER A 158 -18.52 18.28 22.20
N PRO A 159 -19.30 17.52 22.99
CA PRO A 159 -19.36 16.08 22.83
C PRO A 159 -19.99 15.77 21.47
N ARG A 160 -19.31 14.94 20.68
CA ARG A 160 -19.84 14.37 19.44
C ARG A 160 -19.70 12.86 19.50
N ARG A 161 -20.79 12.18 19.16
CA ARG A 161 -20.76 10.73 19.02
C ARG A 161 -20.15 10.36 17.68
N SER A 162 -19.27 9.36 17.68
CA SER A 162 -18.60 8.86 16.50
C SER A 162 -18.17 7.41 16.73
N PHE A 163 -18.16 6.62 15.67
CA PHE A 163 -17.38 5.39 15.62
C PHE A 163 -15.93 5.78 15.35
N SER A 164 -15.04 5.49 16.29
CA SER A 164 -13.62 5.84 16.26
C SER A 164 -12.78 4.73 15.60
N ASP A 165 -11.46 4.96 15.45
CA ASP A 165 -10.56 4.03 14.73
C ASP A 165 -10.59 2.59 15.26
N LEU A 166 -10.72 2.36 16.57
CA LEU A 166 -10.83 1.01 17.14
C LEU A 166 -12.29 0.59 17.33
N GLY A 167 -13.16 1.54 17.73
CA GLY A 167 -14.58 1.29 17.94
C GLY A 167 -15.30 0.80 16.68
N SER A 168 -14.93 1.32 15.51
CA SER A 168 -15.43 0.86 14.21
C SER A 168 -14.97 -0.55 13.82
N LYS A 169 -13.91 -1.07 14.45
CA LYS A 169 -13.35 -2.42 14.20
C LYS A 169 -13.94 -3.48 15.14
N MET A 170 -14.79 -3.10 16.08
CA MET A 170 -15.48 -4.03 16.98
C MET A 170 -16.73 -4.63 16.32
N SER A 171 -17.12 -5.83 16.73
CA SER A 171 -18.39 -6.45 16.34
C SER A 171 -19.22 -6.77 17.59
N PRO A 172 -20.32 -6.04 17.87
CA PRO A 172 -20.82 -4.87 17.12
C PRO A 172 -19.91 -3.63 17.28
N PRO A 173 -19.98 -2.64 16.36
CA PRO A 173 -19.22 -1.41 16.48
C PRO A 173 -19.52 -0.65 17.77
N VAL A 174 -18.47 -0.11 18.39
CA VAL A 174 -18.56 0.68 19.63
C VAL A 174 -18.56 2.16 19.27
N GLU A 175 -19.64 2.85 19.62
CA GLU A 175 -19.76 4.30 19.54
C GLU A 175 -19.32 4.92 20.88
N GLU A 176 -18.59 6.04 20.82
CA GLU A 176 -18.25 6.80 22.02
C GLU A 176 -18.50 8.31 21.83
N ALA A 177 -18.74 9.02 22.93
CA ALA A 177 -18.79 10.47 22.92
C ALA A 177 -17.37 11.04 23.08
N VAL A 178 -16.86 11.68 22.03
CA VAL A 178 -15.56 12.35 22.05
C VAL A 178 -15.76 13.86 22.07
N HIS A 179 -15.06 14.54 22.97
CA HIS A 179 -15.03 16.01 22.98
C HIS A 179 -14.24 16.50 21.76
N ARG A 180 -14.96 17.08 20.79
CA ARG A 180 -14.39 17.66 19.59
C ARG A 180 -14.30 19.16 19.73
N PHE A 181 -13.17 19.71 19.31
CA PHE A 181 -13.00 21.15 19.17
C PHE A 181 -13.62 21.60 17.84
N GLY A 182 -14.40 22.68 17.85
CA GLY A 182 -14.96 23.28 16.63
C GLY A 182 -13.88 23.57 15.60
N GLU A 183 -14.14 23.28 14.32
CA GLU A 183 -13.12 23.40 13.28
C GLU A 183 -12.47 24.79 13.26
N TYR A 184 -11.15 24.83 13.13
CA TYR A 184 -10.40 26.05 12.81
C TYR A 184 -10.24 26.20 11.29
N SER A 185 -11.34 25.99 10.56
CA SER A 185 -11.35 25.95 9.10
C SER A 185 -11.29 27.34 8.45
N ASP A 186 -11.73 28.39 9.15
CA ASP A 186 -11.76 29.77 8.64
C ASP A 186 -10.38 30.32 8.21
N ARG A 187 -9.28 29.71 8.70
CA ARG A 187 -7.90 30.13 8.40
C ARG A 187 -7.22 29.21 7.37
N ARG A 188 -7.89 28.15 6.91
CA ARG A 188 -7.37 27.25 5.87
C ARG A 188 -7.63 27.87 4.50
N ILE A 189 -6.56 28.35 3.87
CA ILE A 189 -6.62 29.02 2.57
C ILE A 189 -6.43 28.05 1.38
N TYR A 190 -5.96 26.83 1.65
CA TYR A 190 -5.76 25.81 0.62
C TYR A 190 -6.02 24.41 1.19
N ASP A 191 -6.70 23.59 0.38
CA ASP A 191 -6.91 22.17 0.60
C ASP A 191 -6.85 21.46 -0.75
N ASN A 192 -5.91 20.52 -0.93
CA ASN A 192 -5.86 19.73 -2.17
C ASN A 192 -6.97 18.67 -2.26
N LEU A 193 -7.82 18.57 -1.23
CA LEU A 193 -8.95 17.66 -1.09
C LEU A 193 -8.56 16.18 -1.14
N ILE A 194 -7.28 15.86 -1.01
CA ILE A 194 -6.79 14.49 -0.92
C ILE A 194 -7.02 13.96 0.49
N HIS A 195 -7.50 12.73 0.60
CA HIS A 195 -7.64 12.04 1.87
C HIS A 195 -6.39 11.24 2.22
N ASN A 196 -6.02 11.31 3.51
CA ASN A 196 -4.85 10.63 4.08
C ASN A 196 -3.53 11.02 3.38
N HIS A 197 -2.66 10.05 3.10
CA HIS A 197 -1.33 10.28 2.54
C HIS A 197 -1.39 11.14 1.26
N GLY A 198 -0.52 12.14 1.10
CA GLY A 198 -0.59 13.09 -0.02
C GLY A 198 -1.54 14.28 0.19
N ARG A 199 -2.28 14.33 1.30
CA ARG A 199 -3.06 15.53 1.67
C ARG A 199 -2.15 16.72 1.91
N ILE A 200 -2.56 17.89 1.39
CA ILE A 200 -1.89 19.16 1.59
C ILE A 200 -2.90 20.18 2.09
N TRP A 201 -2.61 20.81 3.23
CA TRP A 201 -3.36 21.95 3.75
C TRP A 201 -2.44 23.14 3.95
N ILE A 202 -2.93 24.34 3.63
CA ILE A 202 -2.22 25.58 3.96
C ILE A 202 -3.13 26.47 4.78
N TYR A 203 -2.59 26.94 5.89
CA TYR A 203 -3.25 27.88 6.78
C TYR A 203 -2.50 29.19 6.79
N GLU A 204 -3.24 30.29 6.89
CA GLU A 204 -2.69 31.62 7.12
C GLU A 204 -3.32 32.28 8.34
N ASN A 205 -2.46 32.80 9.21
CA ASN A 205 -2.86 33.48 10.43
C ASN A 205 -1.89 34.63 10.74
N THR A 206 -2.11 35.80 10.16
CA THR A 206 -1.24 36.97 10.32
C THR A 206 -1.06 37.44 11.78
N GLU A 207 -1.94 37.02 12.70
CA GLU A 207 -1.85 37.31 14.14
C GLU A 207 -0.89 36.38 14.90
N ALA A 208 -0.48 35.27 14.29
CA ALA A 208 0.41 34.31 14.92
C ALA A 208 1.85 34.86 15.07
N ARG A 209 2.57 34.35 16.08
CA ARG A 209 3.90 34.85 16.46
C ARG A 209 5.03 34.30 15.59
N LEU A 210 5.02 33.01 15.29
CA LEU A 210 6.05 32.34 14.50
C LEU A 210 5.76 32.55 13.02
N LYS A 211 6.79 32.60 12.16
CA LYS A 211 6.60 32.96 10.74
C LYS A 211 5.99 31.84 9.92
N SER A 212 6.78 30.85 9.55
CA SER A 212 6.38 29.83 8.58
C SER A 212 6.84 28.45 9.03
N CYS A 213 5.96 27.46 8.87
CA CYS A 213 6.23 26.08 9.19
C CYS A 213 5.79 25.16 8.07
N VAL A 214 6.62 24.16 7.76
CA VAL A 214 6.18 22.97 7.02
C VAL A 214 6.09 21.80 8.00
N LEU A 215 4.93 21.16 8.05
CA LEU A 215 4.67 19.96 8.86
C LEU A 215 4.54 18.76 7.92
N TYR A 216 5.43 17.78 8.06
CA TYR A 216 5.27 16.45 7.48
C TYR A 216 4.78 15.52 8.59
N GLY A 217 3.62 14.89 8.44
CA GLY A 217 3.09 14.04 9.51
C GLY A 217 2.08 13.00 9.06
N ASP A 218 1.61 12.19 10.00
CA ASP A 218 0.63 11.14 9.76
C ASP A 218 -0.79 11.53 10.22
N SER A 219 -1.66 10.55 10.47
CA SER A 219 -3.02 10.77 10.94
C SER A 219 -3.10 11.53 12.28
N PHE A 220 -2.09 11.46 13.14
CA PHE A 220 -2.02 12.23 14.40
C PHE A 220 -1.90 13.74 14.14
N SER A 221 -1.22 14.13 13.05
CA SER A 221 -1.09 15.51 12.63
C SER A 221 -2.40 16.19 12.23
N ILE A 222 -3.45 15.43 11.91
CA ILE A 222 -4.78 15.99 11.59
C ILE A 222 -5.34 16.78 12.78
N SER A 223 -5.23 16.26 14.00
CA SER A 223 -5.65 16.99 15.20
C SER A 223 -4.68 18.11 15.56
N LEU A 224 -3.38 17.98 15.29
CA LEU A 224 -2.41 19.08 15.47
C LEU A 224 -2.72 20.27 14.56
N CYS A 225 -3.19 20.04 13.33
CA CYS A 225 -3.57 21.08 12.39
C CYS A 225 -4.76 21.93 12.87
N LYS A 226 -5.49 21.51 13.90
CA LYS A 226 -6.49 22.36 14.57
C LYS A 226 -5.85 23.44 15.45
N TRP A 227 -4.59 23.28 15.83
CA TRP A 227 -3.89 24.11 16.83
C TRP A 227 -2.68 24.85 16.27
N LEU A 228 -1.82 24.17 15.51
CA LEU A 228 -0.59 24.74 14.97
C LEU A 228 -0.80 26.02 14.14
N PRO A 229 -1.90 26.23 13.41
CA PRO A 229 -2.18 27.52 12.77
C PRO A 229 -2.27 28.72 13.73
N ARG A 230 -2.39 28.52 15.04
CA ARG A 230 -2.31 29.59 16.05
C ARG A 230 -0.88 29.99 16.39
N LEU A 231 0.09 29.14 16.09
CA LEU A 231 1.51 29.39 16.35
C LEU A 231 2.20 30.06 15.17
N PHE A 232 1.83 29.67 13.93
CA PHE A 232 2.52 30.08 12.71
C PHE A 232 1.67 31.00 11.83
N GLN A 233 2.29 32.05 11.28
CA GLN A 233 1.63 32.94 10.32
C GLN A 233 1.27 32.21 9.03
N ARG A 234 2.08 31.20 8.68
CA ARG A 234 1.80 30.27 7.60
C ARG A 234 2.18 28.85 8.02
N LEU A 235 1.25 27.92 7.86
CA LEU A 235 1.49 26.49 8.08
C LEU A 235 1.14 25.72 6.82
N THR A 236 2.10 25.01 6.25
CA THR A 236 1.88 24.03 5.19
C THR A 236 1.98 22.63 5.80
N TYR A 237 0.86 21.93 5.86
CA TYR A 237 0.78 20.54 6.30
C TYR A 237 0.80 19.62 5.08
N VAL A 238 1.64 18.59 5.14
CA VAL A 238 1.76 17.54 4.13
C VAL A 238 1.64 16.18 4.83
N HIS A 239 0.64 15.38 4.46
CA HIS A 239 0.41 14.08 5.09
C HIS A 239 1.36 13.03 4.50
N THR A 240 2.53 12.90 5.11
CA THR A 240 3.58 11.91 4.81
C THR A 240 4.59 11.92 5.96
N THR A 241 5.18 10.76 6.28
CA THR A 241 6.30 10.65 7.24
C THR A 241 7.66 10.84 6.56
N ASN A 242 7.74 10.64 5.24
CA ASN A 242 8.90 10.97 4.42
C ASN A 242 8.90 12.47 4.07
N ILE A 243 10.10 13.02 3.81
CA ILE A 243 10.24 14.44 3.46
C ILE A 243 10.38 14.59 1.95
N ASP A 244 9.44 15.31 1.36
CA ASP A 244 9.56 15.86 0.01
C ASP A 244 10.10 17.29 0.11
N TRP A 245 11.36 17.48 -0.28
CA TRP A 245 12.05 18.77 -0.14
C TRP A 245 11.53 19.85 -1.06
N SER A 246 10.72 19.53 -2.09
CA SER A 246 10.13 20.54 -2.96
C SER A 246 9.21 21.50 -2.18
N PHE A 247 8.52 21.00 -1.15
CA PHE A 247 7.70 21.83 -0.26
C PHE A 247 8.55 22.78 0.59
N TYR A 248 9.68 22.30 1.14
CA TYR A 248 10.63 23.15 1.86
C TYR A 248 11.22 24.23 0.95
N ASP A 249 11.68 23.84 -0.24
CA ASP A 249 12.32 24.76 -1.20
C ASP A 249 11.36 25.84 -1.69
N LYS A 250 10.07 25.50 -1.83
CA LYS A 250 8.98 26.40 -2.21
C LYS A 250 8.55 27.32 -1.08
N GLU A 251 8.29 26.79 0.12
CA GLU A 251 7.73 27.57 1.23
C GLU A 251 8.81 28.35 2.00
N ARG A 252 10.08 27.96 1.89
CA ARG A 252 11.22 28.53 2.64
C ARG A 252 10.87 28.76 4.13
N PRO A 253 10.45 27.71 4.85
CA PRO A 253 9.95 27.88 6.20
C PRO A 253 11.06 28.21 7.20
N GLN A 254 10.75 28.88 8.30
CA GLN A 254 11.66 29.03 9.44
C GLN A 254 11.66 27.79 10.36
N TYR A 255 10.60 26.98 10.27
CA TYR A 255 10.40 25.81 11.12
C TYR A 255 10.00 24.60 10.26
N VAL A 256 10.58 23.44 10.56
CA VAL A 256 10.18 22.16 9.98
C VAL A 256 9.78 21.25 11.13
N ILE A 257 8.56 20.74 11.09
CA ILE A 257 8.09 19.72 12.03
C ILE A 257 7.95 18.42 11.24
N THR A 258 8.53 17.34 11.76
CA THR A 258 8.24 15.99 11.28
C THR A 258 7.52 15.27 12.39
N GLU A 259 6.39 14.65 12.09
CA GLU A 259 5.56 13.95 13.07
C GLU A 259 5.38 12.49 12.64
N ILE A 260 5.45 11.59 13.60
CA ILE A 260 5.26 10.16 13.37
C ILE A 260 4.70 9.48 14.62
N ALA A 261 3.74 8.58 14.44
CA ALA A 261 3.26 7.74 15.53
C ALA A 261 4.35 6.79 16.05
N GLU A 262 4.39 6.58 17.37
CA GLU A 262 5.35 5.69 18.05
C GLU A 262 5.38 4.29 17.42
N ARG A 263 4.23 3.75 17.05
CA ARG A 263 4.14 2.44 16.39
C ARG A 263 4.93 2.34 15.08
N PHE A 264 5.21 3.42 14.38
CA PHE A 264 5.96 3.39 13.12
C PHE A 264 7.48 3.50 13.29
N ILE A 265 7.99 3.65 14.52
CA ILE A 265 9.43 3.74 14.83
C ILE A 265 10.28 2.58 14.25
N PRO A 266 9.81 1.32 14.18
CA PRO A 266 10.60 0.25 13.57
C PRO A 266 10.98 0.48 12.10
N ARG A 267 10.36 1.46 11.42
CA ARG A 267 10.65 1.84 10.04
C ARG A 267 11.01 3.33 9.98
N ALA A 268 12.31 3.65 9.95
CA ALA A 268 12.79 5.01 9.78
C ALA A 268 12.29 5.62 8.44
N PRO A 269 11.77 6.87 8.44
CA PRO A 269 11.38 7.55 7.21
C PRO A 269 12.58 7.97 6.35
N VAL A 270 12.28 8.42 5.13
CA VAL A 270 13.26 8.87 4.14
C VAL A 270 13.31 10.41 4.10
N ALA A 271 14.52 10.95 4.20
CA ALA A 271 14.84 12.35 3.96
C ALA A 271 15.94 12.55 2.90
N SER A 272 16.47 11.49 2.31
CA SER A 272 17.33 11.58 1.11
C SER A 272 16.48 12.14 -0.03
N GLY A 273 16.87 13.26 -0.65
CA GLY A 273 16.00 14.07 -1.52
C GLY A 273 15.52 13.46 -2.85
N SER A 274 15.43 12.15 -2.94
CA SER A 274 14.80 11.36 -4.00
C SER A 274 13.30 11.12 -3.79
N PHE A 275 12.73 11.44 -2.63
CA PHE A 275 11.30 11.25 -2.36
C PHE A 275 10.47 12.38 -3.02
N ASP A 276 9.46 11.98 -3.80
CA ASP A 276 8.54 12.87 -4.51
C ASP A 276 7.10 12.41 -4.27
N LEU A 277 6.27 13.31 -3.74
CA LEU A 277 4.89 13.02 -3.38
C LEU A 277 3.91 13.27 -4.54
N ARG A 278 4.32 14.01 -5.57
CA ARG A 278 3.48 14.35 -6.73
C ARG A 278 2.92 13.11 -7.43
N PRO A 279 3.70 12.03 -7.66
CA PRO A 279 3.17 10.77 -8.16
C PRO A 279 1.98 10.22 -7.39
N THR A 280 2.10 10.18 -6.06
CA THR A 280 1.05 9.63 -5.21
C THR A 280 -0.21 10.49 -5.23
N ILE A 281 -0.05 11.82 -5.26
CA ILE A 281 -1.17 12.76 -5.37
C ILE A 281 -1.86 12.60 -6.73
N ALA A 282 -1.11 12.64 -7.83
CA ALA A 282 -1.65 12.50 -9.17
C ALA A 282 -2.45 11.19 -9.31
N ASN A 283 -1.90 10.06 -8.86
CA ASN A 283 -2.59 8.77 -8.91
C ASN A 283 -3.93 8.78 -8.16
N LYS A 284 -4.00 9.45 -7.00
CA LYS A 284 -5.26 9.59 -6.25
C LYS A 284 -6.28 10.46 -6.98
N ILE A 285 -5.83 11.56 -7.61
CA ILE A 285 -6.70 12.43 -8.42
C ILE A 285 -7.29 11.64 -9.60
N PHE A 286 -6.45 10.88 -10.30
CA PHE A 286 -6.88 10.10 -11.46
C PHE A 286 -7.77 8.89 -11.12
N SER A 287 -7.80 8.45 -9.86
CA SER A 287 -8.70 7.37 -9.40
C SER A 287 -10.12 7.79 -9.01
N LEU A 288 -10.45 9.08 -9.12
CA LEU A 288 -11.74 9.62 -8.68
C LEU A 288 -12.70 9.87 -9.84
N ASP A 289 -14.00 9.87 -9.52
CA ASP A 289 -15.06 10.29 -10.43
C ASP A 289 -14.88 11.74 -10.90
N ASN A 290 -15.32 12.03 -12.12
CA ASN A 290 -15.05 13.29 -12.84
C ASN A 290 -15.38 14.56 -12.01
N ILE A 291 -16.46 14.56 -11.22
CA ILE A 291 -16.89 15.74 -10.44
C ILE A 291 -15.90 16.09 -9.32
N ILE A 292 -15.33 15.08 -8.63
CA ILE A 292 -14.36 15.31 -7.54
C ILE A 292 -12.97 15.54 -8.13
N LYS A 293 -12.65 14.81 -9.20
CA LYS A 293 -11.40 14.91 -9.95
C LYS A 293 -11.13 16.33 -10.44
N ASP A 294 -12.09 17.01 -11.05
CA ASP A 294 -11.89 18.37 -11.57
C ASP A 294 -11.49 19.38 -10.48
N LYS A 295 -12.11 19.28 -9.29
CA LYS A 295 -11.76 20.14 -8.14
C LYS A 295 -10.35 19.88 -7.65
N GLN A 296 -9.94 18.61 -7.60
CA GLN A 296 -8.59 18.25 -7.17
C GLN A 296 -7.51 18.55 -8.22
N ILE A 297 -7.82 18.42 -9.52
CA ILE A 297 -6.95 18.88 -10.61
C ILE A 297 -6.73 20.39 -10.49
N SER A 298 -7.80 21.17 -10.29
CA SER A 298 -7.69 22.61 -10.06
C SER A 298 -6.79 22.91 -8.87
N ALA A 299 -7.05 22.29 -7.72
CA ALA A 299 -6.24 22.50 -6.52
C ALA A 299 -4.78 22.07 -6.72
N TYR A 300 -4.52 20.97 -7.44
CA TYR A 300 -3.17 20.53 -7.78
C TYR A 300 -2.45 21.60 -8.62
N ARG A 301 -3.11 22.09 -9.67
CA ARG A 301 -2.57 23.12 -10.56
C ARG A 301 -2.29 24.42 -9.82
N ASP A 302 -3.20 24.83 -8.94
CA ASP A 302 -3.05 26.03 -8.13
C ASP A 302 -1.82 25.97 -7.21
N TYR A 303 -1.47 24.77 -6.72
CA TYR A 303 -0.28 24.60 -5.89
C TYR A 303 0.98 24.35 -6.72
N PHE A 304 1.02 23.34 -7.58
CA PHE A 304 2.25 22.93 -8.26
C PHE A 304 2.56 23.76 -9.51
N GLY A 305 1.61 24.55 -10.01
CA GLY A 305 1.77 25.40 -11.19
C GLY A 305 1.70 24.64 -12.53
N ASN A 306 1.44 23.33 -12.49
CA ASN A 306 1.27 22.47 -13.65
C ASN A 306 0.10 21.50 -13.44
N GLU A 307 -0.36 20.87 -14.52
CA GLU A 307 -1.34 19.80 -14.40
C GLU A 307 -0.72 18.60 -13.67
N PRO A 308 -1.52 17.83 -12.91
CA PRO A 308 -1.06 16.53 -12.46
C PRO A 308 -0.78 15.69 -13.70
N GLU A 309 0.48 15.32 -13.89
CA GLU A 309 0.84 14.41 -14.95
C GLU A 309 0.27 13.04 -14.57
N GLN A 310 -0.57 12.49 -15.45
CA GLN A 310 -0.90 11.08 -15.36
C GLN A 310 0.42 10.36 -15.59
N ILE A 311 0.95 9.75 -14.53
CA ILE A 311 2.18 9.00 -14.62
C ILE A 311 1.89 7.81 -15.53
N THR A 312 2.26 7.94 -16.80
CA THR A 312 2.32 6.86 -17.78
C THR A 312 3.63 6.10 -17.56
N GLY A 313 3.80 5.54 -16.36
CA GLY A 313 4.95 4.72 -15.99
C GLY A 313 5.47 4.98 -14.57
N LYS A 314 5.37 3.94 -13.72
CA LYS A 314 5.54 3.86 -12.24
C LYS A 314 4.22 3.98 -11.47
N GLY A 315 3.59 2.83 -11.23
CA GLY A 315 2.34 2.66 -10.48
C GLY A 315 1.07 2.61 -11.36
N ALA A 316 1.19 2.92 -12.64
CA ALA A 316 0.10 2.84 -13.61
C ALA A 316 0.30 1.64 -14.54
N VAL A 317 -0.20 0.49 -14.12
CA VAL A 317 -0.90 -0.35 -15.08
C VAL A 317 -2.12 0.47 -15.48
N GLY A 318 -2.19 0.91 -16.74
CA GLY A 318 -3.11 1.96 -17.17
C GLY A 318 -4.55 1.73 -16.73
N ARG A 319 -5.01 2.46 -15.70
CA ARG A 319 -6.38 2.42 -15.17
C ARG A 319 -7.41 3.12 -16.05
N HIS A 320 -7.28 2.96 -17.37
CA HIS A 320 -8.38 3.20 -18.30
C HIS A 320 -8.77 1.94 -19.09
N MET A 321 -7.96 0.87 -19.09
CA MET A 321 -8.41 -0.43 -19.63
C MET A 321 -7.78 -1.60 -18.88
N THR A 322 -8.63 -2.51 -18.39
CA THR A 322 -8.24 -3.84 -17.90
C THR A 322 -7.28 -4.52 -18.87
N LYS A 323 -6.18 -5.05 -18.33
CA LYS A 323 -5.17 -5.78 -19.09
C LYS A 323 -5.49 -7.27 -19.09
N PHE A 324 -5.58 -7.85 -20.28
CA PHE A 324 -5.84 -9.29 -20.41
C PHE A 324 -4.52 -10.05 -20.52
N ILE A 325 -4.30 -10.97 -19.59
CA ILE A 325 -3.11 -11.82 -19.54
C ILE A 325 -3.51 -13.24 -19.99
N ALA A 326 -2.86 -13.76 -21.02
CA ALA A 326 -3.10 -15.11 -21.49
C ALA A 326 -2.60 -16.12 -20.47
N TRP A 327 -3.37 -17.17 -20.20
CA TRP A 327 -2.85 -18.31 -19.45
C TRP A 327 -1.91 -19.12 -20.35
N GLY A 328 -0.60 -19.03 -20.16
CA GLY A 328 0.37 -19.61 -21.10
C GLY A 328 0.28 -21.12 -21.25
N GLN A 329 -0.32 -21.82 -20.28
CA GLN A 329 -0.53 -23.27 -20.35
C GLN A 329 -1.66 -23.72 -21.28
N ASP A 330 -2.66 -22.89 -21.51
CA ASP A 330 -3.80 -23.21 -22.37
C ASP A 330 -4.41 -21.90 -22.91
N ILE A 331 -4.24 -21.66 -24.21
CA ILE A 331 -4.71 -20.43 -24.88
C ILE A 331 -5.69 -20.82 -25.98
N SER A 332 -6.98 -20.55 -25.76
CA SER A 332 -8.03 -20.86 -26.72
C SER A 332 -8.37 -19.68 -27.64
N PHE A 333 -8.14 -19.89 -28.95
CA PHE A 333 -8.51 -18.93 -29.99
C PHE A 333 -9.58 -19.49 -30.94
N ASN A 334 -10.87 -19.33 -30.61
CA ASN A 334 -12.00 -19.95 -31.33
C ASN A 334 -11.87 -21.48 -31.30
N ASN A 335 -12.99 -22.21 -31.23
CA ASN A 335 -12.95 -23.66 -31.02
C ASN A 335 -12.31 -24.45 -32.19
N ASP A 336 -11.80 -23.76 -33.22
CA ASP A 336 -11.42 -24.33 -34.51
C ASP A 336 -9.95 -24.07 -34.93
N MET A 337 -9.16 -23.26 -34.20
CA MET A 337 -7.75 -23.03 -34.53
C MET A 337 -6.82 -23.96 -33.74
N PRO A 338 -5.78 -24.54 -34.36
CA PRO A 338 -4.75 -25.29 -33.65
C PRO A 338 -4.01 -24.35 -32.69
N GLN A 339 -3.78 -24.83 -31.47
CA GLN A 339 -3.11 -24.09 -30.41
C GLN A 339 -1.68 -24.61 -30.24
N PRO A 340 -0.69 -23.73 -29.96
CA PRO A 340 0.65 -24.18 -29.65
C PRO A 340 0.65 -24.94 -28.31
N PRO A 341 1.56 -25.91 -28.11
CA PRO A 341 1.78 -26.51 -26.80
C PRO A 341 1.99 -25.43 -25.73
N GLY A 342 1.28 -25.57 -24.61
CA GLY A 342 1.33 -24.60 -23.51
C GLY A 342 2.72 -24.47 -22.89
N ASN A 343 2.95 -23.33 -22.25
CA ASN A 343 4.19 -22.96 -21.56
C ASN A 343 5.42 -23.09 -22.48
N SER A 344 5.25 -22.67 -23.74
CA SER A 344 6.28 -22.67 -24.77
C SER A 344 6.45 -21.28 -25.37
N VAL A 345 7.60 -21.01 -25.97
CA VAL A 345 7.85 -19.75 -26.69
C VAL A 345 6.80 -19.49 -27.80
N PRO A 346 6.37 -20.48 -28.59
CA PRO A 346 5.23 -20.30 -29.50
C PRO A 346 3.91 -19.91 -28.82
N SER A 347 3.63 -20.40 -27.60
CA SER A 347 2.44 -19.97 -26.85
C SER A 347 2.52 -18.50 -26.42
N VAL A 348 3.71 -18.01 -26.07
CA VAL A 348 3.97 -16.59 -25.79
C VAL A 348 3.68 -15.74 -27.03
N ASP A 349 4.22 -16.11 -28.20
CA ASP A 349 3.98 -15.40 -29.46
C ASP A 349 2.50 -15.43 -29.88
N PHE A 350 1.83 -16.57 -29.68
CA PHE A 350 0.43 -16.77 -29.99
C PHE A 350 -0.48 -15.90 -29.12
N ALA A 351 -0.22 -15.77 -27.82
CA ALA A 351 -0.96 -14.89 -26.91
C ALA A 351 -1.09 -13.47 -27.46
N TYR A 352 0.03 -12.84 -27.86
CA TYR A 352 0.00 -11.48 -28.39
C TYR A 352 -0.71 -11.38 -29.73
N LYS A 353 -0.57 -12.38 -30.60
CA LYS A 353 -1.31 -12.44 -31.88
C LYS A 353 -2.81 -12.54 -31.67
N CYS A 354 -3.25 -13.13 -30.56
CA CYS A 354 -4.65 -13.21 -30.14
C CYS A 354 -5.17 -11.92 -29.47
N GLY A 355 -4.33 -10.88 -29.29
CA GLY A 355 -4.75 -9.58 -28.75
C GLY A 355 -4.67 -9.44 -27.23
N PHE A 356 -4.01 -10.38 -26.55
CA PHE A 356 -3.70 -10.26 -25.12
C PHE A 356 -2.65 -9.17 -24.88
N ASP A 357 -2.75 -8.50 -23.72
CA ASP A 357 -1.79 -7.49 -23.25
C ASP A 357 -0.53 -8.13 -22.63
N GLY A 358 -0.58 -9.42 -22.30
CA GLY A 358 0.52 -10.18 -21.74
C GLY A 358 0.27 -11.67 -21.69
N VAL A 359 1.23 -12.42 -21.15
CA VAL A 359 1.13 -13.87 -20.96
C VAL A 359 1.66 -14.27 -19.59
N GLU A 360 0.97 -15.21 -18.94
CA GLU A 360 1.40 -15.88 -17.72
C GLU A 360 2.19 -17.14 -18.06
N ILE A 361 3.33 -17.33 -17.40
CA ILE A 361 4.27 -18.44 -17.64
C ILE A 361 4.73 -19.00 -16.30
N ASP A 362 4.63 -20.32 -16.18
CA ASP A 362 5.20 -21.06 -15.06
C ASP A 362 6.67 -21.39 -15.31
N VAL A 363 7.49 -21.36 -14.26
CA VAL A 363 8.91 -21.74 -14.34
C VAL A 363 9.33 -22.75 -13.29
N GLN A 364 10.32 -23.57 -13.66
CA GLN A 364 11.03 -24.48 -12.75
C GLN A 364 12.54 -24.29 -12.86
N MET A 365 13.24 -24.62 -11.78
CA MET A 365 14.69 -24.48 -11.70
C MET A 365 15.40 -25.77 -12.14
N SER A 366 16.41 -25.64 -13.00
CA SER A 366 17.32 -26.71 -13.40
C SER A 366 18.37 -27.03 -12.32
N ARG A 367 19.10 -28.14 -12.50
CA ARG A 367 20.23 -28.57 -11.65
C ARG A 367 21.31 -27.50 -11.52
N ASP A 368 21.59 -26.78 -12.60
CA ASP A 368 22.57 -25.69 -12.70
C ASP A 368 21.98 -24.29 -12.40
N LYS A 369 20.77 -24.25 -11.81
CA LYS A 369 20.11 -23.07 -11.23
C LYS A 369 19.64 -22.03 -12.27
N GLU A 370 19.32 -22.48 -13.48
CA GLU A 370 18.66 -21.68 -14.51
C GLU A 370 17.15 -21.98 -14.50
N LEU A 371 16.34 -21.02 -14.92
CA LEU A 371 14.88 -21.19 -14.99
C LEU A 371 14.46 -21.65 -16.38
N VAL A 372 13.63 -22.67 -16.45
CA VAL A 372 13.01 -23.19 -17.67
C VAL A 372 11.50 -23.04 -17.63
N LEU A 373 10.87 -22.92 -18.80
CA LEU A 373 9.42 -22.85 -18.94
C LEU A 373 8.84 -24.23 -18.64
N MET A 374 8.32 -24.40 -17.43
CA MET A 374 7.67 -25.62 -17.00
C MET A 374 6.73 -25.35 -15.83
N HIS A 375 5.54 -25.95 -15.84
CA HIS A 375 4.62 -25.87 -14.69
C HIS A 375 4.88 -26.99 -13.67
N ASP A 376 5.02 -28.22 -14.15
CA ASP A 376 5.19 -29.39 -13.31
C ASP A 376 6.63 -29.50 -12.82
N PHE A 377 6.84 -30.10 -11.64
CA PHE A 377 8.18 -30.43 -11.16
C PHE A 377 8.86 -31.55 -11.97
N THR A 378 8.13 -32.21 -12.86
CA THR A 378 8.60 -33.32 -13.69
C THR A 378 8.20 -33.13 -15.15
N LEU A 379 8.89 -33.85 -16.03
CA LEU A 379 8.76 -33.74 -17.49
C LEU A 379 7.58 -34.54 -18.07
N ASP A 380 7.00 -35.44 -17.29
CA ASP A 380 6.18 -36.56 -17.72
C ASP A 380 4.89 -36.15 -18.46
N ARG A 381 4.25 -35.03 -18.05
CA ARG A 381 2.93 -34.64 -18.59
C ARG A 381 3.02 -33.93 -19.94
N THR A 382 4.05 -33.11 -20.15
CA THR A 382 4.11 -32.15 -21.26
C THR A 382 5.25 -32.43 -22.23
N THR A 383 6.06 -33.45 -21.99
CA THR A 383 7.23 -33.77 -22.82
C THR A 383 7.27 -35.26 -23.17
N LYS A 384 8.12 -35.62 -24.14
CA LYS A 384 8.40 -37.03 -24.46
C LYS A 384 9.39 -37.70 -23.49
N SER A 385 9.84 -36.96 -22.46
CA SER A 385 10.78 -37.43 -21.44
C SER A 385 10.10 -37.56 -20.09
N THR A 386 10.76 -38.25 -19.16
CA THR A 386 10.27 -38.44 -17.78
C THR A 386 11.33 -37.99 -16.78
N GLY A 387 10.92 -37.74 -15.53
CA GLY A 387 11.82 -37.39 -14.44
C GLY A 387 11.78 -35.92 -14.04
N ARG A 388 12.53 -35.58 -12.99
CA ARG A 388 12.49 -34.26 -12.36
C ARG A 388 13.27 -33.21 -13.16
N VAL A 389 12.71 -32.00 -13.24
CA VAL A 389 13.37 -30.86 -13.90
C VAL A 389 14.68 -30.49 -13.19
N ASP A 390 14.68 -30.47 -11.85
CA ASP A 390 15.84 -30.10 -11.03
C ASP A 390 16.96 -31.14 -11.00
N ALA A 391 16.77 -32.29 -11.68
CA ALA A 391 17.79 -33.31 -11.87
C ALA A 391 18.66 -33.08 -13.12
N LEU A 392 18.24 -32.19 -14.03
CA LEU A 392 18.87 -31.95 -15.33
C LEU A 392 19.44 -30.53 -15.45
N THR A 393 20.53 -30.33 -16.19
CA THR A 393 21.06 -29.00 -16.53
C THR A 393 20.18 -28.29 -17.55
N LEU A 394 20.37 -26.97 -17.72
CA LEU A 394 19.68 -26.22 -18.76
C LEU A 394 19.95 -26.82 -20.15
N GLU A 395 21.20 -27.18 -20.45
CA GLU A 395 21.58 -27.78 -21.74
C GLU A 395 20.86 -29.12 -21.99
N GLU A 396 20.79 -29.99 -20.96
CA GLU A 396 20.05 -31.25 -21.03
C GLU A 396 18.54 -30.98 -21.25
N LEU A 397 17.96 -30.02 -20.51
CA LEU A 397 16.55 -29.65 -20.64
C LEU A 397 16.24 -29.06 -22.01
N GLN A 398 17.12 -28.25 -22.60
CA GLN A 398 16.93 -27.69 -23.94
C GLN A 398 16.93 -28.74 -25.07
N SER A 399 17.35 -29.97 -24.79
CA SER A 399 17.22 -31.12 -25.70
C SER A 399 15.92 -31.90 -25.53
N VAL A 400 15.12 -31.60 -24.50
CA VAL A 400 13.87 -32.29 -24.20
C VAL A 400 12.75 -31.81 -25.12
N GLU A 401 12.20 -32.74 -25.91
CA GLU A 401 11.10 -32.50 -26.82
C GLU A 401 9.76 -32.38 -26.08
N ILE A 402 9.03 -31.29 -26.34
CA ILE A 402 7.68 -31.04 -25.83
C ILE A 402 6.67 -31.93 -26.59
N LEU A 403 5.61 -32.40 -25.93
CA LEU A 403 4.52 -33.13 -26.58
C LEU A 403 3.74 -32.19 -27.50
N GLY A 404 3.65 -32.58 -28.78
CA GLY A 404 2.96 -31.81 -29.81
C GLY A 404 3.92 -31.10 -30.75
N GLU A 405 3.37 -30.54 -31.82
CA GLU A 405 4.10 -29.78 -32.82
C GLU A 405 3.39 -28.46 -33.05
N TRP A 406 4.15 -27.43 -33.46
CA TRP A 406 3.59 -26.15 -33.85
C TRP A 406 3.98 -25.83 -35.28
N LEU A 407 2.97 -25.69 -36.16
CA LEU A 407 3.17 -25.43 -37.60
C LEU A 407 4.13 -26.45 -38.25
N GLY A 408 3.99 -27.72 -37.89
CA GLY A 408 4.81 -28.83 -38.39
C GLY A 408 6.25 -28.84 -37.87
N LYS A 409 6.52 -28.14 -36.77
CA LYS A 409 7.84 -28.12 -36.12
C LYS A 409 7.77 -28.74 -34.72
N THR A 410 8.71 -29.63 -34.45
CA THR A 410 9.04 -30.09 -33.11
C THR A 410 9.48 -28.93 -32.22
N LEU A 411 9.00 -28.92 -30.98
CA LEU A 411 9.36 -27.93 -29.97
C LEU A 411 10.18 -28.54 -28.84
N TYR A 412 11.01 -27.73 -28.22
CA TYR A 412 11.89 -28.12 -27.12
C TYR A 412 11.69 -27.18 -25.93
N VAL A 413 12.00 -27.66 -24.72
CA VAL A 413 11.98 -26.83 -23.51
C VAL A 413 12.95 -25.66 -23.67
N ARG A 414 12.55 -24.46 -23.21
CA ARG A 414 13.34 -23.22 -23.32
C ARG A 414 13.57 -22.62 -21.94
N SER A 415 14.59 -21.79 -21.82
CA SER A 415 14.85 -20.99 -20.61
C SER A 415 13.93 -19.78 -20.52
N LEU A 416 13.72 -19.28 -19.30
CA LEU A 416 13.04 -18.00 -19.06
C LEU A 416 13.74 -16.86 -19.80
N ARG A 417 15.09 -16.84 -19.81
CA ARG A 417 15.87 -15.84 -20.55
C ARG A 417 15.48 -15.81 -22.03
N GLU A 418 15.39 -16.96 -22.67
CA GLU A 418 15.04 -17.05 -24.09
C GLU A 418 13.62 -16.56 -24.34
N ALA A 419 12.65 -16.94 -23.50
CA ALA A 419 11.28 -16.45 -23.61
C ALA A 419 11.18 -14.92 -23.43
N LEU A 420 11.89 -14.35 -22.46
CA LEU A 420 11.94 -12.90 -22.24
C LEU A 420 12.61 -12.16 -23.41
N SER A 421 13.72 -12.68 -23.94
CA SER A 421 14.40 -12.10 -25.11
C SER A 421 13.51 -12.10 -26.34
N GLU A 422 12.78 -13.20 -26.59
CA GLU A 422 11.88 -13.31 -27.74
C GLU A 422 10.61 -12.47 -27.57
N ASN A 423 10.12 -12.32 -26.33
CA ASN A 423 9.04 -11.41 -25.99
C ASN A 423 9.42 -9.96 -26.34
N GLY A 424 10.64 -9.54 -26.00
CA GLY A 424 11.07 -8.15 -26.15
C GLY A 424 10.11 -7.20 -25.42
N ASP A 425 9.69 -6.12 -26.07
CA ASP A 425 8.83 -5.09 -25.47
C ASP A 425 7.32 -5.25 -25.77
N ARG A 426 6.89 -6.40 -26.30
CA ARG A 426 5.51 -6.61 -26.82
C ARG A 426 4.39 -6.42 -25.80
N GLY A 427 4.65 -6.69 -24.52
CA GLY A 427 3.64 -6.58 -23.48
C GLY A 427 4.11 -7.16 -22.15
N TYR A 428 3.14 -7.43 -21.27
CA TYR A 428 3.39 -7.91 -19.91
C TYR A 428 3.78 -9.39 -19.87
N PHE A 429 4.70 -9.73 -18.98
CA PHE A 429 5.11 -11.10 -18.73
C PHE A 429 4.83 -11.41 -17.26
N MET A 430 3.88 -12.31 -16.98
CA MET A 430 3.50 -12.70 -15.64
C MET A 430 4.15 -14.02 -15.27
N LEU A 431 4.94 -14.02 -14.21
CA LEU A 431 5.77 -15.14 -13.81
C LEU A 431 5.16 -15.83 -12.58
N ASP A 432 4.68 -17.07 -12.76
CA ASP A 432 4.34 -17.95 -11.63
C ASP A 432 5.61 -18.64 -11.12
N LEU A 433 6.23 -17.99 -10.13
CA LEU A 433 7.41 -18.52 -9.44
C LEU A 433 6.97 -19.29 -8.18
N ARG A 434 6.68 -20.58 -8.34
CA ARG A 434 6.17 -21.45 -7.25
C ARG A 434 7.05 -21.53 -6.01
N ILE A 435 8.37 -21.42 -6.18
CA ILE A 435 9.34 -21.51 -5.08
C ILE A 435 10.16 -20.22 -5.06
N VAL A 436 9.87 -19.35 -4.10
CA VAL A 436 10.62 -18.11 -3.86
C VAL A 436 11.76 -18.38 -2.88
N SER A 437 12.98 -18.16 -3.33
CA SER A 437 14.22 -18.38 -2.57
C SER A 437 15.33 -17.49 -3.13
N HIS A 438 16.42 -17.30 -2.38
CA HIS A 438 17.59 -16.59 -2.89
C HIS A 438 18.10 -17.15 -4.24
N ARG A 439 17.96 -18.46 -4.47
CA ARG A 439 18.41 -19.09 -5.73
C ARG A 439 17.50 -18.74 -6.89
N SER A 440 16.18 -18.84 -6.70
CA SER A 440 15.22 -18.53 -7.75
C SER A 440 15.16 -17.03 -8.05
N ILE A 441 15.23 -16.17 -7.03
CA ILE A 441 15.35 -14.71 -7.22
C ILE A 441 16.58 -14.39 -8.07
N ALA A 442 17.75 -14.91 -7.71
CA ALA A 442 18.97 -14.68 -8.48
C ALA A 442 18.87 -15.20 -9.93
N ALA A 443 18.12 -16.29 -10.16
CA ALA A 443 17.89 -16.82 -11.50
C ALA A 443 16.95 -15.92 -12.32
N VAL A 444 15.88 -15.36 -11.72
CA VAL A 444 15.03 -14.37 -12.38
C VAL A 444 15.83 -13.10 -12.69
N THR A 445 16.64 -12.60 -11.75
CA THR A 445 17.51 -11.43 -11.97
C THR A 445 18.44 -11.62 -13.17
N ARG A 446 19.10 -12.79 -13.27
CA ARG A 446 19.95 -13.11 -14.44
C ARG A 446 19.13 -13.17 -15.72
N ALA A 447 17.99 -13.85 -15.73
CA ALA A 447 17.15 -13.97 -16.92
C ALA A 447 16.64 -12.61 -17.42
N VAL A 448 16.22 -11.71 -16.53
CA VAL A 448 15.76 -10.35 -16.87
C VAL A 448 16.92 -9.48 -17.36
N SER A 449 18.06 -9.51 -16.67
CA SER A 449 19.25 -8.73 -17.04
C SER A 449 19.80 -9.17 -18.40
N ASP A 450 19.97 -10.48 -18.61
CA ASP A 450 20.59 -11.03 -19.82
C ASP A 450 19.69 -10.93 -21.06
N SER A 451 18.37 -10.86 -20.86
CA SER A 451 17.41 -10.65 -21.94
C SER A 451 17.21 -9.18 -22.30
N GLY A 452 17.57 -8.25 -21.41
CA GLY A 452 17.26 -6.83 -21.55
C GLY A 452 15.76 -6.52 -21.42
N PHE A 453 14.98 -7.43 -20.84
CA PHE A 453 13.53 -7.25 -20.69
C PHE A 453 13.22 -6.10 -19.73
N ASN A 454 12.21 -5.30 -20.07
CA ASN A 454 11.80 -4.16 -19.24
C ASN A 454 11.18 -4.65 -17.92
N PRO A 455 11.82 -4.41 -16.76
CA PRO A 455 11.32 -4.89 -15.48
C PRO A 455 9.93 -4.35 -15.13
N GLN A 456 9.52 -3.20 -15.67
CA GLN A 456 8.18 -2.62 -15.44
C GLN A 456 7.04 -3.38 -16.11
N LYS A 457 7.36 -4.24 -17.09
CA LYS A 457 6.41 -5.15 -17.74
C LYS A 457 6.44 -6.55 -17.13
N LEU A 458 7.25 -6.79 -16.11
CA LEU A 458 7.30 -8.06 -15.39
C LEU A 458 6.32 -8.05 -14.23
N LEU A 459 5.37 -8.98 -14.23
CA LEU A 459 4.53 -9.32 -13.08
C LEU A 459 5.11 -10.57 -12.42
N ILE A 460 5.24 -10.59 -11.10
CA ILE A 460 5.69 -11.77 -10.35
C ILE A 460 4.65 -12.13 -9.31
N ILE A 461 4.24 -13.40 -9.32
CA ILE A 461 3.29 -13.95 -8.37
C ILE A 461 4.02 -14.31 -7.08
N ALA A 462 3.56 -13.77 -5.95
CA ALA A 462 3.96 -14.16 -4.61
C ALA A 462 2.87 -15.01 -3.95
N TYR A 463 3.26 -16.07 -3.24
CA TYR A 463 2.33 -16.97 -2.54
C TYR A 463 2.17 -16.65 -1.06
N SER A 464 3.00 -15.75 -0.53
CA SER A 464 2.93 -15.26 0.83
C SER A 464 3.44 -13.83 0.90
N GLN A 465 3.07 -13.09 1.95
CA GLN A 465 3.61 -11.76 2.21
C GLN A 465 5.15 -11.78 2.26
N LYS A 466 5.73 -12.81 2.90
CA LYS A 466 7.18 -12.98 3.00
C LYS A 466 7.84 -13.10 1.63
N ASP A 467 7.26 -13.90 0.73
CA ASP A 467 7.77 -14.05 -0.63
C ASP A 467 7.71 -12.72 -1.38
N GLY A 468 6.59 -12.00 -1.23
CA GLY A 468 6.40 -10.69 -1.82
C GLY A 468 7.43 -9.66 -1.36
N THR A 469 7.72 -9.58 -0.05
CA THR A 469 8.75 -8.68 0.50
C THR A 469 10.14 -9.03 -0.04
N TRP A 470 10.47 -10.32 -0.18
CA TRP A 470 11.74 -10.75 -0.77
C TRP A 470 11.84 -10.34 -2.25
N LEU A 471 10.79 -10.61 -3.04
CA LEU A 471 10.74 -10.21 -4.43
C LEU A 471 10.82 -8.69 -4.60
N ARG A 472 10.15 -7.90 -3.76
CA ARG A 472 10.16 -6.42 -3.83
C ARG A 472 11.56 -5.85 -3.66
N LYS A 473 12.35 -6.45 -2.79
CA LYS A 473 13.72 -6.00 -2.54
C LYS A 473 14.59 -6.11 -3.80
N ASP A 474 14.46 -7.20 -4.55
CA ASP A 474 15.31 -7.50 -5.71
C ASP A 474 14.69 -7.02 -7.05
N PHE A 475 13.37 -6.81 -7.10
CA PHE A 475 12.62 -6.34 -8.26
C PHE A 475 11.81 -5.07 -7.96
N PRO A 476 12.45 -3.95 -7.60
CA PRO A 476 11.74 -2.73 -7.18
C PRO A 476 10.90 -2.10 -8.29
N ASP A 477 11.30 -2.26 -9.56
CA ASP A 477 10.59 -1.72 -10.72
C ASP A 477 9.57 -2.70 -11.34
N SER A 478 9.44 -3.93 -10.81
CA SER A 478 8.47 -4.93 -11.28
C SER A 478 7.18 -4.92 -10.50
N ILE A 479 6.13 -5.49 -11.11
CA ILE A 479 4.81 -5.61 -10.49
C ILE A 479 4.78 -6.90 -9.67
N ILE A 480 4.47 -6.82 -8.38
CA ILE A 480 4.43 -7.99 -7.48
C ILE A 480 3.02 -8.10 -6.91
N VAL A 481 2.41 -9.27 -7.10
CA VAL A 481 1.02 -9.53 -6.71
C VAL A 481 0.93 -10.71 -5.76
N LEU A 482 0.16 -10.57 -4.69
CA LEU A 482 -0.11 -11.65 -3.75
C LEU A 482 -1.22 -12.55 -4.27
N LYS A 483 -0.92 -13.82 -4.54
CA LYS A 483 -1.92 -14.83 -4.92
C LYS A 483 -2.71 -15.28 -3.71
N ILE A 484 -4.03 -15.25 -3.87
CA ILE A 484 -5.02 -15.66 -2.88
C ILE A 484 -5.77 -16.85 -3.50
N PRO A 485 -5.42 -18.09 -3.12
CA PRO A 485 -6.00 -19.28 -3.72
C PRO A 485 -7.51 -19.38 -3.49
N GLU A 486 -7.93 -19.03 -2.28
CA GLU A 486 -9.32 -19.03 -1.83
C GLU A 486 -9.62 -17.72 -1.15
N ILE A 487 -10.73 -17.10 -1.53
CA ILE A 487 -11.12 -15.80 -1.04
C ILE A 487 -11.89 -15.96 0.26
N PRO A 488 -11.43 -15.37 1.38
CA PRO A 488 -12.18 -15.36 2.62
C PRO A 488 -13.54 -14.68 2.43
N SER A 489 -14.60 -15.36 2.86
CA SER A 489 -15.99 -14.88 2.75
C SER A 489 -16.33 -13.80 3.80
N ASP A 490 -15.51 -13.68 4.84
CA ASP A 490 -15.61 -12.70 5.94
C ASP A 490 -15.01 -11.33 5.60
N GLY A 491 -14.30 -11.20 4.47
CA GLY A 491 -13.97 -9.91 3.86
C GLY A 491 -12.50 -9.72 3.47
N ALA A 492 -12.24 -8.66 2.71
CA ALA A 492 -10.93 -8.43 2.09
C ALA A 492 -9.84 -7.88 3.02
N ALA A 493 -10.16 -7.52 4.27
CA ALA A 493 -9.26 -6.72 5.11
C ALA A 493 -7.90 -7.39 5.38
N GLU A 494 -7.88 -8.68 5.72
CA GLU A 494 -6.63 -9.41 5.99
C GLU A 494 -5.77 -9.62 4.75
N VAL A 495 -6.44 -9.86 3.63
CA VAL A 495 -5.81 -9.97 2.31
C VAL A 495 -5.13 -8.65 1.92
N ILE A 496 -5.85 -7.53 2.06
CA ILE A 496 -5.32 -6.21 1.76
C ILE A 496 -4.14 -5.87 2.66
N LYS A 497 -4.24 -6.19 3.96
CA LYS A 497 -3.14 -6.04 4.93
C LYS A 497 -1.91 -6.85 4.50
N SER A 498 -2.10 -8.07 4.01
CA SER A 498 -1.01 -8.95 3.56
C SER A 498 -0.33 -8.45 2.28
N ALA A 499 -1.03 -7.63 1.48
CA ALA A 499 -0.55 -7.08 0.23
C ALA A 499 -0.07 -5.62 0.34
N GLU A 500 -0.07 -5.00 1.53
CA GLU A 500 0.19 -3.56 1.72
C GLU A 500 1.56 -3.07 1.20
N GLU A 501 2.56 -3.96 1.19
CA GLU A 501 3.92 -3.67 0.70
C GLU A 501 4.14 -4.09 -0.77
N LEU A 502 3.10 -4.62 -1.42
CA LEU A 502 3.12 -5.15 -2.78
C LEU A 502 2.32 -4.23 -3.71
N ASP A 503 2.27 -4.55 -5.00
CA ASP A 503 1.52 -3.71 -5.95
C ASP A 503 0.06 -4.15 -6.06
N GLY A 504 -0.27 -5.39 -5.73
CA GLY A 504 -1.61 -5.89 -5.96
C GLY A 504 -1.93 -7.24 -5.34
N ILE A 505 -3.18 -7.64 -5.54
CA ILE A 505 -3.71 -8.94 -5.16
C ILE A 505 -4.15 -9.71 -6.40
N LEU A 506 -3.92 -11.02 -6.42
CA LEU A 506 -4.36 -11.94 -7.46
C LEU A 506 -5.32 -12.97 -6.86
N PHE A 507 -6.58 -12.96 -7.25
CA PHE A 507 -7.60 -13.81 -6.64
C PHE A 507 -8.57 -14.43 -7.65
N ASN A 508 -9.15 -15.58 -7.31
CA ASN A 508 -10.17 -16.23 -8.11
C ASN A 508 -11.57 -16.01 -7.52
N SER A 509 -12.34 -15.09 -8.11
CA SER A 509 -13.72 -14.78 -7.71
C SER A 509 -14.69 -14.79 -8.88
N ALA A 510 -14.30 -15.32 -10.04
CA ALA A 510 -15.04 -15.04 -11.27
C ALA A 510 -16.47 -15.60 -11.31
N ASN A 511 -16.73 -16.60 -10.47
CA ASN A 511 -18.06 -17.19 -10.29
C ASN A 511 -18.90 -16.45 -9.25
N ASP A 512 -18.34 -15.45 -8.57
CA ASP A 512 -19.01 -14.58 -7.60
C ASP A 512 -18.63 -13.11 -7.86
N LEU A 513 -19.39 -12.46 -8.75
CA LEU A 513 -19.15 -11.07 -9.14
C LEU A 513 -19.33 -10.09 -7.97
N VAL A 514 -20.11 -10.45 -6.94
CA VAL A 514 -20.28 -9.61 -5.75
C VAL A 514 -18.99 -9.60 -4.96
N LEU A 515 -18.41 -10.79 -4.73
CA LEU A 515 -17.12 -10.94 -4.07
C LEU A 515 -15.98 -10.31 -4.90
N ALA A 516 -16.01 -10.50 -6.22
CA ALA A 516 -15.05 -9.89 -7.15
C ALA A 516 -15.03 -8.37 -7.03
N LYS A 517 -16.22 -7.76 -7.03
CA LYS A 517 -16.40 -6.31 -6.87
C LYS A 517 -15.91 -5.85 -5.51
N MET A 518 -16.29 -6.54 -4.43
CA MET A 518 -15.88 -6.18 -3.07
C MET A 518 -14.35 -6.16 -2.91
N TYR A 519 -13.66 -7.19 -3.42
CA TYR A 519 -12.19 -7.26 -3.36
C TYR A 519 -11.50 -6.26 -4.29
N THR A 520 -12.05 -6.03 -5.48
CA THR A 520 -11.55 -5.01 -6.41
C THR A 520 -11.62 -3.62 -5.81
N GLU A 521 -12.78 -3.24 -5.26
CA GLU A 521 -12.93 -1.96 -4.58
C GLU A 521 -12.04 -1.85 -3.34
N ALA A 522 -11.88 -2.95 -2.59
CA ALA A 522 -10.99 -2.98 -1.43
C ALA A 522 -9.51 -2.78 -1.82
N ALA A 523 -9.06 -3.42 -2.90
CA ALA A 523 -7.72 -3.21 -3.45
C ALA A 523 -7.53 -1.75 -3.84
N HIS A 524 -8.46 -1.19 -4.61
CA HIS A 524 -8.38 0.19 -5.10
C HIS A 524 -8.39 1.23 -3.99
N ARG A 525 -9.26 1.07 -2.97
CA ARG A 525 -9.30 1.95 -1.79
C ARG A 525 -7.96 1.99 -1.04
N ASN A 526 -7.14 0.95 -1.18
CA ASN A 526 -5.83 0.82 -0.54
C ASN A 526 -4.66 1.03 -1.51
N GLY A 527 -4.92 1.51 -2.74
CA GLY A 527 -3.88 1.79 -3.72
C GLY A 527 -3.28 0.54 -4.38
N LEU A 528 -3.88 -0.64 -4.19
CA LEU A 528 -3.44 -1.90 -4.77
C LEU A 528 -4.11 -2.16 -6.12
N LEU A 529 -3.44 -2.93 -6.96
CA LEU A 529 -3.95 -3.49 -8.21
C LEU A 529 -4.85 -4.70 -7.91
N SER A 530 -5.98 -4.79 -8.61
CA SER A 530 -6.88 -5.94 -8.61
C SER A 530 -6.58 -6.83 -9.82
N CYS A 531 -5.99 -7.99 -9.58
CA CYS A 531 -5.74 -9.01 -10.59
C CYS A 531 -6.71 -10.18 -10.36
N ILE A 532 -7.46 -10.56 -11.39
CA ILE A 532 -8.48 -11.61 -11.28
C ILE A 532 -8.04 -12.83 -12.07
N TYR A 533 -7.94 -13.96 -11.38
CA TYR A 533 -7.48 -15.24 -11.92
C TYR A 533 -8.65 -16.07 -12.46
N LEU A 534 -8.67 -16.36 -13.77
CA LEU A 534 -9.88 -16.80 -14.48
C LEU A 534 -9.65 -18.04 -15.40
N HIS A 535 -9.49 -19.24 -14.83
CA HIS A 535 -8.99 -20.45 -15.54
C HIS A 535 -10.03 -21.54 -15.82
N HIS A 536 -11.33 -21.23 -15.83
CA HIS A 536 -12.37 -22.24 -16.08
C HIS A 536 -13.15 -22.03 -17.37
N ARG A 537 -13.54 -23.15 -18.00
CA ARG A 537 -14.58 -23.19 -19.04
C ARG A 537 -15.89 -22.75 -18.41
N GLY A 538 -16.32 -21.52 -18.69
CA GLY A 538 -17.49 -20.92 -18.05
C GLY A 538 -17.51 -19.39 -18.07
N LEU A 539 -16.45 -18.74 -18.56
CA LEU A 539 -16.44 -17.29 -18.76
C LEU A 539 -17.58 -16.89 -19.71
N SER A 540 -18.63 -16.29 -19.17
CA SER A 540 -19.64 -15.64 -20.00
C SER A 540 -19.14 -14.27 -20.45
N LYS A 541 -19.54 -13.84 -21.65
CA LYS A 541 -19.36 -12.45 -22.11
C LYS A 541 -19.75 -11.45 -21.03
N GLN A 542 -20.88 -11.69 -20.37
CA GLN A 542 -21.40 -10.86 -19.30
C GLN A 542 -20.44 -10.77 -18.10
N SER A 543 -19.93 -11.90 -17.61
CA SER A 543 -18.98 -11.93 -16.49
C SER A 543 -17.73 -11.12 -16.82
N LEU A 544 -17.15 -11.29 -18.01
CA LEU A 544 -15.96 -10.54 -18.41
C LEU A 544 -16.25 -9.03 -18.51
N CYS A 545 -17.36 -8.64 -19.13
CA CYS A 545 -17.77 -7.23 -19.20
C CYS A 545 -17.96 -6.62 -17.81
N GLU A 546 -18.58 -7.34 -16.87
CA GLU A 546 -18.77 -6.84 -15.50
C GLU A 546 -17.44 -6.69 -14.75
N LEU A 547 -16.49 -7.61 -14.92
CA LEU A 547 -15.14 -7.48 -14.34
C LEU A 547 -14.39 -6.25 -14.87
N VAL A 548 -14.54 -5.94 -16.16
CA VAL A 548 -13.97 -4.71 -16.73
C VAL A 548 -14.70 -3.47 -16.21
N LYS A 549 -16.04 -3.46 -16.16
CA LYS A 549 -16.83 -2.33 -15.62
C LYS A 549 -16.49 -2.00 -14.18
N MET A 550 -16.24 -3.00 -13.33
CA MET A 550 -15.87 -2.78 -11.92
C MET A 550 -14.42 -2.32 -11.75
N GLY A 551 -13.63 -2.26 -12.82
CA GLY A 551 -12.28 -1.70 -12.82
C GLY A 551 -11.15 -2.69 -12.52
N ALA A 552 -11.32 -4.00 -12.76
CA ALA A 552 -10.21 -4.95 -12.61
C ALA A 552 -8.97 -4.47 -13.41
N ASP A 553 -7.79 -4.46 -12.77
CA ASP A 553 -6.56 -3.96 -13.39
C ASP A 553 -5.99 -5.02 -14.36
N PHE A 554 -5.97 -6.29 -13.93
CA PHE A 554 -5.59 -7.43 -14.76
C PHE A 554 -6.63 -8.55 -14.68
N VAL A 555 -6.82 -9.26 -15.79
CA VAL A 555 -7.61 -10.49 -15.85
C VAL A 555 -6.79 -11.55 -16.57
N THR A 556 -6.46 -12.66 -15.88
CA THR A 556 -5.84 -13.82 -16.53
C THR A 556 -6.93 -14.70 -17.14
N THR A 557 -6.80 -15.11 -18.39
CA THR A 557 -7.82 -15.95 -19.05
C THR A 557 -7.23 -16.73 -20.21
N GLN A 558 -7.87 -17.83 -20.58
CA GLN A 558 -7.56 -18.58 -21.79
C GLN A 558 -8.35 -18.06 -23.02
N ASN A 559 -9.45 -17.32 -22.80
CA ASN A 559 -10.40 -16.94 -23.85
C ASN A 559 -10.30 -15.45 -24.21
N HIS A 560 -10.11 -15.17 -25.50
CA HIS A 560 -10.06 -13.80 -26.06
C HIS A 560 -11.39 -13.30 -26.66
N HIS A 561 -12.38 -14.18 -26.86
CA HIS A 561 -13.59 -13.93 -27.67
C HIS A 561 -14.41 -12.69 -27.29
N TYR A 562 -14.35 -12.30 -26.02
CA TYR A 562 -15.17 -11.22 -25.49
C TYR A 562 -14.33 -9.97 -25.16
N PHE A 563 -13.09 -9.89 -25.63
CA PHE A 563 -12.22 -8.74 -25.32
C PHE A 563 -12.74 -7.46 -25.94
N ASP A 564 -13.12 -7.50 -27.23
CA ASP A 564 -13.64 -6.32 -27.92
C ASP A 564 -14.97 -5.87 -27.29
N ASP A 565 -15.85 -6.84 -27.01
CA ASP A 565 -17.11 -6.60 -26.30
C ASP A 565 -16.89 -5.96 -24.92
N ALA A 566 -15.96 -6.50 -24.13
CA ALA A 566 -15.69 -6.00 -22.79
C ALA A 566 -15.04 -4.61 -22.82
N ARG A 567 -14.17 -4.35 -23.80
CA ARG A 567 -13.55 -3.03 -24.03
C ARG A 567 -14.58 -2.00 -24.52
N GLU A 568 -15.51 -2.37 -25.41
CA GLU A 568 -16.57 -1.49 -25.91
C GLU A 568 -17.57 -1.11 -24.81
N VAL A 569 -17.94 -2.07 -23.97
CA VAL A 569 -18.82 -1.83 -22.82
C VAL A 569 -18.17 -0.89 -21.80
N ALA A 570 -16.86 -0.97 -21.60
CA ALA A 570 -16.12 -0.03 -20.74
C ALA A 570 -16.03 1.39 -21.31
N ALA A 571 -16.05 1.53 -22.64
CA ALA A 571 -15.97 2.82 -23.34
C ALA A 571 -17.34 3.54 -23.43
N SER A 572 -18.44 2.87 -23.11
CA SER A 572 -19.80 3.43 -23.20
C SER A 572 -20.18 4.19 -21.92
N PRO A 573 -20.57 5.48 -21.99
CA PRO A 573 -21.02 6.24 -20.83
C PRO A 573 -22.31 5.62 -20.29
N THR A 574 -22.29 5.16 -19.04
CA THR A 574 -23.48 4.61 -18.39
C THR A 574 -24.45 5.75 -18.07
N LEU A 575 -25.53 5.87 -18.85
CA LEU A 575 -26.72 6.64 -18.48
C LEU A 575 -27.29 6.06 -17.17
N VAL A 576 -27.19 6.81 -16.07
CA VAL A 576 -27.88 6.49 -14.82
C VAL A 576 -28.97 7.54 -14.61
N GLY A 577 -30.24 7.10 -14.68
CA GLY A 577 -31.37 7.77 -14.05
C GLY A 577 -32.42 8.44 -14.95
N ALA A 578 -33.03 7.71 -15.89
CA ALA A 578 -34.41 8.03 -16.29
C ALA A 578 -35.32 7.35 -15.27
N THR A 579 -35.81 8.10 -14.29
CA THR A 579 -36.92 7.66 -13.43
C THR A 579 -38.17 7.57 -14.28
N GLU A 580 -38.77 6.37 -14.37
CA GLU A 580 -40.11 6.16 -14.87
C GLU A 580 -41.08 7.09 -14.12
N ALA A 581 -41.70 7.99 -14.87
CA ALA A 581 -42.81 8.78 -14.40
C ALA A 581 -44.07 7.90 -14.34
N ASP A 582 -44.78 8.04 -13.23
CA ASP A 582 -46.09 7.47 -12.95
C ASP A 582 -47.03 7.44 -14.17
N SER A 583 -47.61 6.26 -14.39
CA SER A 583 -48.88 6.13 -15.10
C SER A 583 -49.81 5.25 -14.27
N THR A 584 -50.54 5.82 -13.31
CA THR A 584 -51.93 5.43 -13.01
C THR A 584 -52.64 6.48 -12.15
N ASN A 585 -53.63 7.11 -12.79
CA ASN A 585 -54.78 7.89 -12.29
C ASN A 585 -54.58 9.26 -11.65
#